data_AF-A0A968I236-F1
#
_entry.id   AF-A0A968I236-F1
#
_cell.length_a   1.000
_cell.length_b   1.000
_cell.length_c   1.000
_cell.angle_alpha   90.00
_cell.angle_beta   90.00
_cell.angle_gamma   90.00
#
_symmetry.space_group_name_H-M   'P 1'
#
loop_
_entity.id
_entity.type
_entity.pdbx_description
1 polymer ?
#
loop_
_entity_poly.entity_id
_entity_poly.type
_entity_poly.pdbx_seq_one_letter_code
_entity_poly.pdbx_strand_id
1 'polypeptide(L)'
;MTAKPPSEPPITVEVLSDQAYLERLEQQRRWAEQDRQARDRARRLLEQCQQGFTPNLIQGMGLSAFDTLVASRGILQLLSLSLGVDHSYQPGQPDLTYLQASHRSIAHRCGQQLYQLGGVQLLRTVLEQWIPAFDQDNLREVWQDFGI
;
A
#
# COMPACT_ATOMS: atom_id res chain seq x y z
N MET A 1 59.36 13.02 -2.85
CA MET A 1 57.98 13.24 -3.36
C MET A 1 57.04 12.44 -2.46
N THR A 2 56.31 13.08 -1.55
CA THR A 2 55.39 12.42 -0.61
C THR A 2 53.96 12.72 -1.04
N ALA A 3 53.21 11.68 -1.41
CA ALA A 3 51.80 11.78 -1.79
C ALA A 3 50.95 12.09 -0.55
N LYS A 4 50.08 13.10 -0.67
CA LYS A 4 49.10 13.50 0.35
C LYS A 4 47.93 12.49 0.32
N PRO A 5 47.43 11.99 1.46
CA PRO A 5 46.26 11.12 1.48
C PRO A 5 45.01 11.88 0.99
N PRO A 6 44.04 11.20 0.36
CA PRO A 6 42.80 11.84 -0.08
C PRO A 6 42.03 12.32 1.13
N SER A 7 41.77 13.63 1.17
CA SER A 7 40.90 14.27 2.15
C SER A 7 39.47 13.77 1.97
N GLU A 8 38.89 13.19 3.02
CA GLU A 8 37.49 12.76 3.07
C GLU A 8 36.57 13.94 2.69
N PRO A 9 35.50 13.69 1.91
CA PRO A 9 34.54 14.74 1.59
C PRO A 9 33.90 15.26 2.88
N PRO A 10 33.74 16.59 3.04
CA PRO A 10 33.11 17.15 4.22
C PRO A 10 31.69 16.60 4.35
N ILE A 11 31.40 15.97 5.49
CA ILE A 11 30.05 15.54 5.85
C ILE A 11 29.25 16.81 6.12
N THR A 12 28.46 17.24 5.15
CA THR A 12 27.49 18.33 5.32
C THR A 12 26.32 17.79 6.14
N VAL A 13 26.34 17.99 7.45
CA VAL A 13 25.20 17.68 8.32
C VAL A 13 24.20 18.82 8.19
N GLU A 14 23.13 18.59 7.44
CA GLU A 14 21.99 19.50 7.39
C GLU A 14 21.21 19.38 8.72
N VAL A 15 21.45 20.32 9.63
CA VAL A 15 20.71 20.43 10.89
C VAL A 15 19.35 21.03 10.55
N LEU A 16 18.31 20.21 10.59
CA LEU A 16 16.93 20.68 10.49
C LEU A 16 16.67 21.73 11.58
N SER A 17 16.05 22.85 11.22
CA SER A 17 15.56 23.80 12.21
C SER A 17 14.50 23.12 13.08
N ASP A 18 14.35 23.59 14.33
CA ASP A 18 13.31 23.08 15.24
C ASP A 18 11.91 23.13 14.61
N GLN A 19 11.66 24.15 13.78
CA GLN A 19 10.41 24.30 13.06
C GLN A 19 10.24 23.25 11.95
N ALA A 20 11.27 22.99 11.14
CA ALA A 20 11.22 21.92 10.13
C ALA A 20 11.09 20.53 10.77
N TYR A 21 11.68 20.33 11.95
CA TYR A 21 11.51 19.11 12.73
C TYR A 21 10.05 18.95 13.21
N LEU A 22 9.44 20.01 13.76
CA LEU A 22 8.05 19.98 14.20
C LEU A 22 7.07 19.74 13.04
N GLU A 23 7.26 20.42 11.90
CA GLU A 23 6.44 20.24 10.70
C GLU A 23 6.51 18.79 10.17
N ARG A 24 7.71 18.21 10.15
CA ARG A 24 7.91 16.81 9.75
C ARG A 24 7.23 15.84 10.72
N LEU A 25 7.31 16.11 12.02
CA LEU A 25 6.65 15.29 13.04
C LEU A 25 5.12 15.36 12.90
N GLU A 26 4.55 16.54 12.67
CA GLU A 26 3.11 16.71 12.42
C GLU A 26 2.66 16.01 11.14
N GLN A 27 3.47 16.05 10.08
CA GLN A 27 3.19 15.33 8.84
C GLN A 27 3.18 13.80 9.06
N GLN A 28 4.18 13.27 9.78
CA GLN A 28 4.23 11.85 10.13
C GLN A 28 3.01 11.41 10.95
N ARG A 29 2.60 12.22 11.94
CA ARG A 29 1.40 11.93 12.73
C ARG A 29 0.13 11.89 11.87
N ARG A 30 -0.02 12.85 10.94
CA ARG A 30 -1.17 12.88 10.03
C ARG A 30 -1.21 11.64 9.12
N TRP A 31 -0.07 11.22 8.58
CA TRP A 31 0.01 10.00 7.76
C TRP A 31 -0.31 8.74 8.55
N ALA A 32 0.23 8.62 9.78
CA ALA A 32 -0.07 7.48 10.65
C ALA A 32 -1.56 7.40 11.01
N GLU A 33 -2.21 8.54 11.27
CA GLU A 33 -3.64 8.58 11.56
C GLU A 33 -4.49 8.22 10.32
N GLN A 34 -4.12 8.71 9.13
CA GLN A 34 -4.79 8.35 7.88
C GLN A 34 -4.67 6.85 7.57
N ASP A 35 -3.49 6.28 7.77
CA ASP A 35 -3.25 4.84 7.58
C ASP A 35 -4.09 4.02 8.57
N ARG A 36 -4.10 4.42 9.85
CA ARG A 36 -4.94 3.80 10.88
C ARG A 36 -6.41 3.80 10.50
N GLN A 37 -6.94 4.94 10.04
CA GLN A 37 -8.33 5.06 9.60
C GLN A 37 -8.62 4.17 8.38
N ALA A 38 -7.69 4.08 7.43
CA ALA A 38 -7.81 3.20 6.27
C ALA A 38 -7.87 1.72 6.69
N ARG A 39 -7.02 1.30 7.63
CA ARG A 39 -7.02 -0.06 8.20
C ARG A 39 -8.31 -0.34 8.98
N ASP A 40 -8.80 0.59 9.78
CA ASP A 40 -10.06 0.42 10.52
C ASP A 40 -11.29 0.34 9.59
N ARG A 41 -11.26 1.05 8.47
CA ARG A 41 -12.27 0.91 7.40
C ARG A 41 -12.19 -0.47 6.74
N ALA A 42 -10.98 -0.93 6.42
CA ALA A 42 -10.76 -2.24 5.82
C ALA A 42 -11.22 -3.39 6.74
N ARG A 43 -10.97 -3.30 8.05
CA ARG A 43 -11.44 -4.28 9.04
C ARG A 43 -12.97 -4.39 9.04
N ARG A 44 -13.66 -3.26 9.18
CA ARG A 44 -15.14 -3.21 9.15
C ARG A 44 -15.71 -3.79 7.86
N LEU A 45 -15.07 -3.50 6.73
CA LEU A 45 -15.48 -4.01 5.43
C LEU A 45 -15.35 -5.55 5.34
N LEU A 46 -14.23 -6.10 5.82
CA LEU A 46 -14.01 -7.55 5.86
C LEU A 46 -14.97 -8.25 6.82
N GLU A 47 -15.27 -7.66 7.99
CA GLU A 47 -16.27 -8.18 8.93
C GLU A 47 -17.66 -8.28 8.30
N GLN A 48 -18.08 -7.24 7.56
CA GLN A 48 -19.35 -7.27 6.81
C GLN A 48 -19.35 -8.36 5.74
N CYS A 49 -18.21 -8.61 5.09
CA CYS A 49 -18.09 -9.66 4.09
C CYS A 49 -18.21 -11.07 4.66
N GLN A 50 -17.74 -11.29 5.89
CA GLN A 50 -17.92 -12.56 6.60
C GLN A 50 -19.40 -12.87 6.89
N GLN A 51 -20.25 -11.85 6.93
CA GLN A 51 -21.71 -12.00 7.11
C GLN A 51 -22.45 -12.30 5.79
N GLY A 52 -21.73 -12.55 4.69
CA GLY A 52 -22.29 -12.96 3.39
C GLY A 52 -22.56 -11.80 2.42
N PHE A 53 -22.14 -10.58 2.74
CA PHE A 53 -22.33 -9.40 1.89
C PHE A 53 -21.05 -9.02 1.15
N THR A 54 -21.01 -9.12 -0.18
CA THR A 54 -19.89 -8.55 -0.97
C THR A 54 -20.29 -7.16 -1.48
N PRO A 55 -19.74 -6.07 -0.94
CA PRO A 55 -20.03 -4.73 -1.43
C PRO A 55 -19.52 -4.53 -2.84
N ASN A 56 -20.21 -3.68 -3.60
CA ASN A 56 -19.62 -3.08 -4.78
C ASN A 56 -18.61 -2.00 -4.35
N LEU A 57 -17.31 -2.29 -4.53
CA LEU A 57 -16.20 -1.39 -4.21
C LEU A 57 -15.76 -0.51 -5.39
N ILE A 58 -16.24 -0.78 -6.60
CA ILE A 58 -15.86 -0.05 -7.81
C ILE A 58 -17.08 0.69 -8.36
N GLN A 59 -17.10 1.99 -8.15
CA GLN A 59 -18.13 2.88 -8.66
C GLN A 59 -17.62 3.64 -9.89
N GLY A 60 -18.47 3.78 -10.92
CA GLY A 60 -18.22 4.70 -12.03
C GLY A 60 -17.26 4.25 -13.13
N MET A 61 -16.82 2.98 -13.16
CA MET A 61 -15.90 2.47 -14.19
C MET A 61 -16.55 1.73 -15.38
N GLY A 62 -17.88 1.74 -15.48
CA GLY A 62 -18.58 1.07 -16.58
C GLY A 62 -18.42 -0.47 -16.62
N LEU A 63 -17.93 -1.07 -15.54
CA LEU A 63 -17.82 -2.52 -15.40
C LEU A 63 -19.20 -3.16 -15.31
N SER A 64 -19.33 -4.38 -15.83
CA SER A 64 -20.54 -5.18 -15.61
C SER A 64 -20.71 -5.49 -14.12
N ALA A 65 -21.93 -5.82 -13.69
CA ALA A 65 -22.18 -6.19 -12.29
C ALA A 65 -21.33 -7.40 -11.85
N PHE A 66 -21.10 -8.36 -12.75
CA PHE A 66 -20.25 -9.52 -12.49
C PHE A 66 -18.78 -9.11 -12.32
N ASP A 67 -18.23 -8.33 -13.25
CA ASP A 67 -16.84 -7.88 -13.21
C ASP A 67 -16.57 -7.02 -11.97
N THR A 68 -17.55 -6.20 -11.60
CA THR A 68 -17.52 -5.40 -10.38
C THR A 68 -17.41 -6.26 -9.12
N LEU A 69 -18.14 -7.38 -9.05
CA LEU A 69 -18.02 -8.33 -7.95
C LEU A 69 -16.67 -9.03 -7.94
N VAL A 70 -16.14 -9.41 -9.11
CA VAL A 70 -14.81 -10.02 -9.23
C VAL A 70 -13.73 -9.05 -8.76
N ALA A 71 -13.77 -7.80 -9.21
CA ALA A 71 -12.87 -6.74 -8.78
C ALA A 71 -12.96 -6.51 -7.26
N SER A 72 -14.19 -6.43 -6.73
CA SER A 72 -14.42 -6.24 -5.30
C SER A 72 -13.83 -7.40 -4.47
N ARG A 73 -13.96 -8.65 -4.92
CA ARG A 73 -13.30 -9.81 -4.25
C ARG A 73 -11.77 -9.72 -4.30
N GLY A 74 -11.21 -9.26 -5.41
CA GLY A 74 -9.77 -8.99 -5.52
C GLY A 74 -9.29 -7.94 -4.51
N ILE A 75 -10.02 -6.83 -4.39
CA ILE A 75 -9.73 -5.77 -3.42
C ILE A 75 -9.83 -6.29 -1.99
N LEU A 76 -10.89 -7.03 -1.65
CA LEU A 76 -11.06 -7.65 -0.33
C LEU A 76 -9.89 -8.58 0.02
N GLN A 77 -9.42 -9.36 -0.95
CA GLN A 77 -8.28 -10.25 -0.75
C GLN A 77 -7.00 -9.46 -0.46
N LEU A 78 -6.73 -8.37 -1.19
CA LEU A 78 -5.60 -7.48 -0.93
C LEU A 78 -5.68 -6.85 0.46
N LEU A 79 -6.85 -6.33 0.85
CA LEU A 79 -7.09 -5.77 2.18
C LEU A 79 -6.88 -6.80 3.29
N SER A 80 -7.27 -8.06 3.06
CA SER A 80 -7.03 -9.14 4.02
C SER A 80 -5.54 -9.43 4.20
N LEU A 81 -4.71 -9.29 3.16
CA LEU A 81 -3.26 -9.45 3.28
C LEU A 81 -2.65 -8.28 4.06
N SER A 82 -3.02 -7.05 3.72
CA SER A 82 -2.60 -5.82 4.41
C SER A 82 -2.89 -5.86 5.92
N LEU A 83 -4.06 -6.35 6.30
CA LEU A 83 -4.44 -6.48 7.72
C LEU A 83 -3.87 -7.73 8.39
N GLY A 84 -3.57 -8.79 7.64
CA GLY A 84 -3.03 -10.04 8.18
C GLY A 84 -1.64 -9.88 8.81
N VAL A 85 -0.86 -8.90 8.35
CA VAL A 85 0.49 -8.60 8.85
C VAL A 85 0.47 -7.95 10.24
N ASP A 86 -0.67 -7.36 10.65
CA ASP A 86 -0.82 -6.74 11.99
C ASP A 86 -0.57 -7.75 13.14
N HIS A 87 -0.71 -9.06 12.90
CA HIS A 87 -0.50 -10.09 13.94
C HIS A 87 0.98 -10.48 14.14
N SER A 88 1.88 -9.98 13.30
CA SER A 88 3.30 -10.29 13.31
C SER A 88 4.21 -9.07 13.40
N TYR A 89 3.64 -7.86 13.52
CA TYR A 89 4.40 -6.61 13.51
C TYR A 89 5.39 -6.52 14.67
N GLN A 90 6.68 -6.52 14.34
CA GLN A 90 7.76 -6.15 15.25
C GLN A 90 8.15 -4.68 14.97
N PRO A 91 8.18 -3.80 15.98
CA PRO A 91 8.59 -2.41 15.80
C PRO A 91 10.00 -2.35 15.17
N GLY A 92 10.12 -1.70 14.01
CA GLY A 92 11.39 -1.48 13.33
C GLY A 92 11.69 -2.38 12.12
N GLN A 93 10.80 -3.31 11.75
CA GLN A 93 10.90 -3.99 10.47
C GLN A 93 10.14 -3.21 9.37
N PRO A 94 10.72 -3.08 8.15
CA PRO A 94 9.99 -2.53 7.03
C PRO A 94 8.74 -3.37 6.78
N ASP A 95 7.60 -2.72 6.59
CA ASP A 95 6.35 -3.40 6.29
C ASP A 95 6.45 -3.97 4.88
N LEU A 96 6.67 -5.29 4.78
CA LEU A 96 6.89 -6.02 3.52
C LEU A 96 5.65 -6.81 3.11
N THR A 97 4.46 -6.32 3.46
CA THR A 97 3.17 -7.01 3.33
C THR A 97 3.05 -7.82 2.06
N TYR A 98 3.16 -7.17 0.91
CA TYR A 98 2.94 -7.82 -0.39
C TYR A 98 4.20 -8.45 -0.98
N LEU A 99 5.37 -8.22 -0.40
CA LEU A 99 6.64 -8.75 -0.90
C LEU A 99 6.98 -10.13 -0.33
N GLN A 100 6.32 -10.55 0.75
CA GLN A 100 6.39 -11.94 1.23
C GLN A 100 5.93 -12.91 0.13
N ALA A 101 6.65 -14.01 -0.10
CA ALA A 101 6.44 -14.87 -1.27
C ALA A 101 4.99 -15.34 -1.49
N SER A 102 4.30 -15.76 -0.42
CA SER A 102 2.89 -16.16 -0.46
C SER A 102 1.98 -14.98 -0.82
N HIS A 103 2.16 -13.83 -0.16
CA HIS A 103 1.38 -12.62 -0.40
C HIS A 103 1.63 -12.03 -1.78
N ARG A 104 2.88 -12.08 -2.27
CA ARG A 104 3.27 -11.60 -3.61
C ARG A 104 2.51 -12.35 -4.70
N SER A 105 2.45 -13.67 -4.62
CA SER A 105 1.70 -14.48 -5.60
C SER A 105 0.21 -14.13 -5.64
N ILE A 106 -0.39 -13.90 -4.47
CA ILE A 106 -1.81 -13.53 -4.34
C ILE A 106 -2.01 -12.11 -4.90
N ALA A 107 -1.18 -11.16 -4.48
CA ALA A 107 -1.25 -9.76 -4.90
C ALA A 107 -1.04 -9.62 -6.41
N HIS A 108 -0.10 -10.36 -6.99
CA HIS A 108 0.11 -10.39 -8.44
C HIS A 108 -1.11 -10.95 -9.17
N ARG A 109 -1.69 -12.07 -8.70
CA ARG A 109 -2.91 -12.64 -9.30
C ARG A 109 -4.09 -11.66 -9.23
N CYS A 110 -4.28 -11.01 -8.08
CA CYS A 110 -5.31 -9.98 -7.93
C CYS A 110 -5.06 -8.80 -8.90
N GLY A 111 -3.81 -8.35 -9.02
CA GLY A 111 -3.40 -7.32 -9.98
C GLY A 111 -3.71 -7.70 -11.42
N GLN A 112 -3.35 -8.92 -11.83
CA GLN A 112 -3.65 -9.43 -13.16
C GLN A 112 -5.16 -9.42 -13.47
N GLN A 113 -5.99 -9.88 -12.52
CA GLN A 113 -7.45 -9.87 -12.69
C GLN A 113 -8.00 -8.46 -12.80
N LEU A 114 -7.60 -7.56 -11.90
CA LEU A 114 -8.03 -6.15 -11.92
C LEU A 114 -7.57 -5.46 -13.22
N TYR A 115 -6.36 -5.73 -13.68
CA TYR A 115 -5.86 -5.21 -14.95
C TYR A 115 -6.70 -5.70 -16.14
N GLN A 116 -7.09 -6.98 -16.17
CA GLN A 116 -7.93 -7.53 -17.23
C GLN A 116 -9.33 -6.89 -17.26
N LEU A 117 -9.86 -6.48 -16.11
CA LEU A 117 -11.19 -5.90 -16.00
C LEU A 117 -11.23 -4.40 -16.35
N GLY A 118 -10.25 -3.62 -15.91
CA GLY A 118 -10.30 -2.16 -16.04
C GLY A 118 -8.95 -1.50 -16.30
N GLY A 119 -7.94 -2.28 -16.70
CA GLY A 119 -6.60 -1.81 -17.04
C GLY A 119 -5.88 -1.11 -15.90
N VAL A 120 -4.91 -0.27 -16.26
CA VAL A 120 -4.11 0.54 -15.33
C VAL A 120 -5.00 1.48 -14.50
N GLN A 121 -6.09 2.00 -15.07
CA GLN A 121 -6.98 2.93 -14.35
C GLN A 121 -7.63 2.28 -13.13
N LEU A 122 -8.10 1.03 -13.29
CA LEU A 122 -8.66 0.27 -12.17
C LEU A 122 -7.58 -0.04 -11.12
N LEU A 123 -6.40 -0.46 -11.55
CA LEU A 123 -5.29 -0.71 -10.61
C LEU A 123 -4.90 0.53 -9.81
N ARG A 124 -4.77 1.71 -10.44
CA ARG A 124 -4.49 2.98 -9.75
C ARG A 124 -5.58 3.33 -8.75
N THR A 125 -6.84 3.17 -9.15
CA THR A 125 -7.97 3.42 -8.25
C THR A 125 -7.95 2.49 -7.05
N VAL A 126 -7.66 1.20 -7.26
CA VAL A 126 -7.54 0.24 -6.15
C VAL A 126 -6.42 0.66 -5.20
N LEU A 127 -5.24 0.93 -5.76
CA LEU A 127 -4.06 1.33 -4.99
C LEU A 127 -4.32 2.60 -4.15
N GLU A 128 -4.87 3.64 -4.77
CA GLU A 128 -4.99 4.96 -4.16
C GLU A 128 -6.19 5.06 -3.19
N GLN A 129 -7.31 4.37 -3.47
CA GLN A 129 -8.54 4.54 -2.69
C GLN A 129 -8.70 3.48 -1.60
N TRP A 130 -8.21 2.26 -1.84
CA TRP A 130 -8.49 1.12 -0.97
C TRP A 130 -7.29 0.69 -0.13
N ILE A 131 -6.10 0.65 -0.72
CA ILE A 131 -4.90 0.13 -0.06
C ILE A 131 -4.33 1.15 0.93
N PRO A 132 -4.08 0.78 2.20
CA PRO A 132 -3.45 1.67 3.18
C PRO A 132 -2.11 2.21 2.67
N ALA A 133 -1.83 3.48 3.01
CA ALA A 133 -0.73 4.23 2.42
C ALA A 133 0.62 3.53 2.62
N PHE A 134 0.84 2.92 3.79
CA PHE A 134 2.09 2.21 4.08
C PHE A 134 2.29 0.92 3.26
N ASP A 135 1.23 0.34 2.73
CA ASP A 135 1.31 -0.85 1.89
C ASP A 135 1.37 -0.54 0.38
N GLN A 136 1.14 0.71 -0.03
CA GLN A 136 1.02 1.07 -1.45
C GLN A 136 2.33 0.84 -2.22
N ASP A 137 3.47 1.24 -1.68
CA ASP A 137 4.77 1.09 -2.38
C ASP A 137 5.14 -0.38 -2.58
N ASN A 138 4.87 -1.21 -1.57
CA ASN A 138 5.01 -2.65 -1.66
C ASN A 138 4.14 -3.23 -2.79
N LEU A 139 2.90 -2.76 -2.90
CA LEU A 139 1.99 -3.24 -3.93
C LEU A 139 2.37 -2.73 -5.33
N ARG A 140 2.89 -1.50 -5.44
CA ARG A 140 3.44 -0.96 -6.69
C ARG A 140 4.57 -1.84 -7.21
N GLU A 141 5.49 -2.25 -6.35
CA GLU A 141 6.59 -3.14 -6.74
C GLU A 141 6.06 -4.48 -7.29
N VAL A 142 5.01 -5.04 -6.69
CA VAL A 142 4.39 -6.28 -7.19
C VAL A 142 3.67 -6.05 -8.53
N TRP A 143 3.15 -4.86 -8.78
CA TRP A 143 2.37 -4.50 -9.96
C TRP A 143 3.14 -3.75 -11.04
N GLN A 144 4.47 -3.63 -10.90
CA GLN A 144 5.33 -2.92 -11.85
C GLN A 144 5.13 -3.41 -13.30
N ASP A 145 4.92 -4.71 -13.49
CA ASP A 145 4.75 -5.35 -14.80
C ASP A 145 3.43 -4.94 -15.49
N PHE A 146 2.50 -4.34 -14.75
CA PHE A 146 1.22 -3.82 -15.26
C PHE A 146 1.27 -2.31 -15.57
N GLY A 147 2.40 -1.63 -15.36
CA GLY A 147 2.56 -0.19 -15.63
C GLY A 147 2.04 0.74 -14.52
N ILE A 148 2.07 0.26 -13.27
CA ILE A 148 1.71 0.99 -12.05
C ILE A 148 2.97 1.48 -11.33
#